data_AF-L7U983-F1
#
_entry.id   AF-L7U983-F1
#
_cell.length_a   1.000
_cell.length_b   1.000
_cell.length_c   1.000
_cell.angle_alpha   90.00
_cell.angle_beta   90.00
_cell.angle_gamma   90.00
#
_symmetry.space_group_name_H-M   'P 1'
#
loop_
_entity.id
_entity.type
_entity.pdbx_description
1 polymer ?
#
loop_
_entity_poly.entity_id
_entity_poly.type
_entity_poly.pdbx_seq_one_letter_code
_entity_poly.pdbx_strand_id
1 'polypeptide(L)'
;MPRPSRPSSKARPPGRRGTSAREETPRKQKPRSASAPKPRTPPAKAKPLRRKASRGAKTREVPEVQEDFRGPWYLHGVVRAKGPLKLGALGLGMPPARIHGVREGAFTALVSPISTHRVDPTRANLMAHQRASEVILRDHTLLPVAFGTVLSSRAQVQQLLRTTKAVLTTALSALDGKVELGVKVLHHREHLARRMELEDLGLRRRVDEMETEHERRLWHAVELRAALDMAAMLESLRPLAAASRIHSPVGERMLLNTAFLVTRAEVPAFEAKVRTLAARSDLYSFRFTGPWPAYSFVDVRFGLAGAASRPAG
;
A
#
# COMPACT_ATOMS: atom_id res chain seq x y z
N MET A 1 13.06 87.67 4.52
CA MET A 1 13.39 87.38 3.11
C MET A 1 12.68 86.10 2.68
N PRO A 2 12.12 86.04 1.47
CA PRO A 2 10.72 85.67 1.25
C PRO A 2 10.48 84.43 0.36
N ARG A 3 9.21 83.97 0.31
CA ARG A 3 8.57 83.15 -0.76
C ARG A 3 8.66 83.88 -2.14
N PRO A 4 8.10 83.40 -3.29
CA PRO A 4 7.36 82.16 -3.68
C PRO A 4 7.93 81.56 -5.02
N SER A 5 7.39 80.49 -5.66
CA SER A 5 6.34 80.59 -6.69
C SER A 5 5.91 79.21 -7.26
N ARG A 6 4.59 79.01 -7.30
CA ARG A 6 3.78 78.14 -8.19
C ARG A 6 3.53 78.91 -9.53
N PRO A 7 2.73 78.48 -10.54
CA PRO A 7 2.19 77.16 -10.97
C PRO A 7 2.15 76.99 -12.53
N SER A 8 1.33 76.02 -13.01
CA SER A 8 0.73 75.82 -14.35
C SER A 8 1.37 74.72 -15.22
N SER A 9 0.65 73.89 -15.98
CA SER A 9 -0.67 74.05 -16.60
C SER A 9 -1.42 72.72 -16.80
N LYS A 10 -2.71 72.88 -17.17
CA LYS A 10 -3.78 71.91 -17.40
C LYS A 10 -3.57 71.07 -18.68
N ALA A 11 -4.08 69.83 -18.71
CA ALA A 11 -4.96 69.35 -19.79
C ALA A 11 -5.64 68.01 -19.43
N ARG A 12 -6.90 67.87 -19.88
CA ARG A 12 -7.90 66.83 -19.62
C ARG A 12 -7.88 65.73 -20.74
N PRO A 13 -8.68 64.65 -20.62
CA PRO A 13 -8.52 63.38 -21.35
C PRO A 13 -9.37 63.29 -22.63
N PRO A 14 -9.23 62.17 -23.37
CA PRO A 14 -10.38 61.47 -23.93
C PRO A 14 -10.30 59.97 -23.56
N GLY A 15 -11.33 59.13 -23.57
CA GLY A 15 -12.70 59.21 -24.06
C GLY A 15 -13.21 57.77 -24.14
N ARG A 16 -14.43 57.53 -23.67
CA ARG A 16 -15.13 56.24 -23.68
C ARG A 16 -15.35 55.71 -25.11
N ARG A 17 -15.17 54.40 -25.30
CA ARG A 17 -16.01 53.48 -26.12
C ARG A 17 -15.90 52.10 -25.45
N GLY A 18 -16.93 51.36 -25.06
CA GLY A 18 -18.33 51.39 -25.45
C GLY A 18 -18.55 50.57 -26.72
N THR A 19 -18.49 49.24 -26.63
CA THR A 19 -19.23 48.33 -27.53
C THR A 19 -19.64 47.07 -26.77
N SER A 20 -20.95 46.96 -26.56
CA SER A 20 -21.67 45.71 -26.41
C SER A 20 -21.65 44.95 -27.74
N ALA A 21 -21.58 43.62 -27.71
CA ALA A 21 -22.50 42.79 -28.49
C ALA A 21 -22.20 41.30 -28.33
N ARG A 22 -23.30 40.59 -28.04
CA ARG A 22 -23.69 39.28 -28.56
C ARG A 22 -23.13 38.05 -27.85
N GLU A 23 -23.97 37.57 -26.94
CA GLU A 23 -24.33 36.17 -26.79
C GLU A 23 -24.38 35.45 -28.15
N GLU A 24 -23.56 34.42 -28.30
CA GLU A 24 -23.81 33.32 -29.22
C GLU A 24 -23.88 32.03 -28.40
N THR A 25 -25.10 31.56 -28.18
CA THR A 25 -25.42 30.19 -27.78
C THR A 25 -25.21 29.23 -28.95
N PRO A 26 -24.43 28.15 -28.79
CA PRO A 26 -24.52 27.00 -29.68
C PRO A 26 -25.47 25.95 -29.08
N ARG A 27 -26.61 25.82 -29.74
CA ARG A 27 -27.48 24.64 -29.90
C ARG A 27 -27.17 23.38 -29.06
N LYS A 28 -28.18 23.01 -28.28
CA LYS A 28 -28.53 21.66 -27.81
C LYS A 28 -28.31 20.60 -28.90
N GLN A 29 -27.40 19.65 -28.67
CA GLN A 29 -27.43 18.35 -29.35
C GLN A 29 -28.28 17.38 -28.53
N LYS A 30 -29.39 16.92 -29.13
CA LYS A 30 -30.20 15.81 -28.62
C LYS A 30 -29.40 14.50 -28.70
N PRO A 31 -29.48 13.62 -27.69
CA PRO A 31 -28.90 12.29 -27.79
C PRO A 31 -29.70 11.48 -28.83
N ARG A 32 -29.00 10.92 -29.82
CA ARG A 32 -29.57 9.93 -30.74
C ARG A 32 -29.75 8.63 -29.96
N SER A 33 -31.00 8.22 -29.83
CA SER A 33 -31.43 6.88 -29.42
C SER A 33 -30.89 5.84 -30.41
N ALA A 34 -29.98 4.98 -29.95
CA ALA A 34 -29.63 3.74 -30.64
C ALA A 34 -30.14 2.56 -29.82
N SER A 35 -30.96 1.76 -30.48
CA SER A 35 -31.77 0.66 -29.97
C SER A 35 -30.95 -0.47 -29.35
N ALA A 36 -31.46 -1.01 -28.24
CA ALA A 36 -31.05 -2.29 -27.67
C ALA A 36 -31.28 -3.44 -28.68
N PRO A 37 -30.37 -4.44 -28.76
CA PRO A 37 -30.67 -5.69 -29.47
C PRO A 37 -31.31 -6.71 -28.52
N LYS A 38 -32.49 -7.21 -28.91
CA LYS A 38 -33.19 -8.35 -28.28
C LYS A 38 -32.56 -9.70 -28.66
N PRO A 39 -32.77 -10.76 -27.85
CA PRO A 39 -31.97 -11.98 -27.87
C PRO A 39 -32.32 -12.92 -29.04
N ARG A 40 -31.31 -13.59 -29.61
CA ARG A 40 -31.48 -14.66 -30.60
C ARG A 40 -31.41 -16.03 -29.93
N THR A 41 -32.47 -16.82 -30.10
CA THR A 41 -32.57 -18.25 -29.79
C THR A 41 -31.72 -19.10 -30.76
N PRO A 42 -31.33 -20.34 -30.39
CA PRO A 42 -30.22 -21.07 -31.02
C PRO A 42 -30.69 -21.95 -32.20
N PRO A 43 -29.86 -22.17 -33.24
CA PRO A 43 -30.10 -23.25 -34.18
C PRO A 43 -29.52 -24.58 -33.68
N ALA A 44 -30.23 -25.64 -34.03
CA ALA A 44 -30.00 -27.01 -33.63
C ALA A 44 -28.84 -27.71 -34.36
N LYS A 45 -28.14 -28.56 -33.59
CA LYS A 45 -27.47 -29.84 -33.90
C LYS A 45 -26.97 -30.06 -35.35
N ALA A 46 -25.64 -30.01 -35.51
CA ALA A 46 -24.91 -30.71 -36.57
C ALA A 46 -24.00 -31.80 -35.95
N LYS A 47 -24.05 -33.01 -36.53
CA LYS A 47 -23.26 -34.21 -36.17
C LYS A 47 -21.79 -34.11 -36.67
N PRO A 48 -20.86 -34.91 -36.12
CA PRO A 48 -19.45 -34.55 -36.05
C PRO A 48 -18.65 -34.93 -37.30
N LEU A 49 -17.82 -34.01 -37.80
CA LEU A 49 -16.71 -34.33 -38.71
C LEU A 49 -15.48 -34.75 -37.89
N ARG A 50 -15.03 -36.00 -38.09
CA ARG A 50 -13.69 -36.47 -37.71
C ARG A 50 -12.64 -35.58 -38.39
N ARG A 51 -11.82 -34.88 -37.62
CA ARG A 51 -10.52 -34.35 -38.08
C ARG A 51 -9.41 -34.74 -37.12
N LYS A 52 -8.33 -35.15 -37.75
CA LYS A 52 -7.14 -35.84 -37.25
C LYS A 52 -6.47 -35.13 -36.09
N ALA A 53 -5.93 -35.94 -35.18
CA ALA A 53 -5.07 -35.53 -34.08
C ALA A 53 -3.92 -34.64 -34.56
N SER A 54 -3.95 -33.36 -34.18
CA SER A 54 -2.80 -32.47 -34.24
C SER A 54 -1.99 -32.63 -32.96
N ARG A 55 -0.73 -33.01 -33.15
CA ARG A 55 0.30 -33.27 -32.14
C ARG A 55 0.37 -32.15 -31.10
N GLY A 56 0.49 -32.57 -29.83
CA GLY A 56 0.44 -31.72 -28.66
C GLY A 56 1.40 -30.51 -28.73
N ALA A 57 0.84 -29.34 -28.44
CA ALA A 57 1.63 -28.22 -27.94
C ALA A 57 2.18 -28.64 -26.58
N LYS A 58 3.45 -29.06 -26.55
CA LYS A 58 4.19 -29.29 -25.31
C LYS A 58 4.16 -27.98 -24.53
N THR A 59 3.44 -27.96 -23.42
CA THR A 59 3.70 -27.05 -22.31
C THR A 59 5.20 -27.16 -22.04
N ARG A 60 5.94 -26.09 -22.31
CA ARG A 60 7.38 -26.05 -22.09
C ARG A 60 7.58 -26.11 -20.58
N GLU A 61 7.74 -27.31 -20.04
CA GLU A 61 8.16 -27.54 -18.66
C GLU A 61 9.44 -26.72 -18.44
N VAL A 62 9.35 -25.75 -17.55
CA VAL A 62 10.54 -25.05 -17.05
C VAL A 62 11.38 -26.13 -16.36
N PRO A 63 12.68 -26.26 -16.68
CA PRO A 63 13.51 -27.33 -16.13
C PRO A 63 13.39 -27.34 -14.61
N GLU A 64 13.14 -28.52 -14.04
CA GLU A 64 13.34 -28.71 -12.60
C GLU A 64 14.78 -28.33 -12.28
N VAL A 65 14.95 -27.30 -11.46
CA VAL A 65 16.26 -26.99 -10.90
C VAL A 65 16.64 -28.22 -10.08
N GLN A 66 17.58 -28.99 -10.65
CA GLN A 66 18.13 -30.23 -10.11
C GLN A 66 18.58 -30.00 -8.66
N GLU A 67 18.53 -31.06 -7.85
CA GLU A 67 19.04 -31.07 -6.47
C GLU A 67 20.51 -30.59 -6.35
N ASP A 68 21.20 -30.46 -7.49
CA ASP A 68 22.59 -30.03 -7.65
C ASP A 68 22.82 -28.53 -7.87
N PHE A 69 21.82 -27.65 -7.72
CA PHE A 69 22.07 -26.20 -7.82
C PHE A 69 22.98 -25.70 -6.69
N ARG A 70 24.21 -25.31 -7.06
CA ARG A 70 25.26 -24.80 -6.16
C ARG A 70 25.36 -23.27 -6.09
N GLY A 71 24.37 -22.55 -6.60
CA GLY A 71 24.34 -21.09 -6.59
C GLY A 71 23.60 -20.48 -5.40
N PRO A 72 23.54 -19.14 -5.34
CA PRO A 72 22.82 -18.43 -4.29
C PRO A 72 21.29 -18.58 -4.41
N TRP A 73 20.64 -18.56 -3.25
CA TRP A 73 19.21 -18.71 -3.06
C TRP A 73 18.62 -17.43 -2.50
N TYR A 74 17.64 -16.86 -3.20
CA TYR A 74 16.83 -15.77 -2.70
C TYR A 74 15.74 -16.30 -1.77
N LEU A 75 15.66 -15.81 -0.54
CA LEU A 75 14.65 -16.19 0.44
C LEU A 75 13.43 -15.28 0.33
N HIS A 76 12.27 -15.87 0.04
CA HIS A 76 10.98 -15.18 -0.02
C HIS A 76 10.31 -15.09 1.34
N GLY A 77 10.50 -16.11 2.19
CA GLY A 77 9.86 -16.20 3.50
C GLY A 77 9.99 -17.59 4.12
N VAL A 78 9.49 -17.74 5.35
CA VAL A 78 9.48 -19.01 6.07
C VAL A 78 8.04 -19.36 6.49
N VAL A 79 7.64 -20.62 6.32
CA VAL A 79 6.32 -21.12 6.70
C VAL A 79 6.42 -22.37 7.57
N ARG A 80 5.33 -22.71 8.26
CA ARG A 80 5.11 -24.06 8.82
C ARG A 80 4.45 -24.93 7.76
N ALA A 81 5.19 -25.87 7.19
CA ALA A 81 4.65 -26.81 6.22
C ALA A 81 5.24 -28.20 6.42
N LYS A 82 4.36 -29.21 6.53
CA LYS A 82 4.73 -30.62 6.68
C LYS A 82 4.97 -31.36 5.35
N GLY A 83 4.48 -30.81 4.23
CA GLY A 83 4.54 -31.42 2.90
C GLY A 83 5.14 -30.51 1.81
N PRO A 84 5.27 -31.01 0.58
CA PRO A 84 5.81 -30.25 -0.55
C PRO A 84 4.90 -29.08 -0.92
N LEU A 85 5.48 -27.89 -1.08
CA LEU A 85 4.77 -26.67 -1.47
C LEU A 85 4.90 -26.46 -2.97
N LYS A 86 3.77 -26.39 -3.69
CA LYS A 86 3.72 -26.16 -5.13
C LYS A 86 3.30 -24.71 -5.42
N LEU A 87 4.26 -23.79 -5.39
CA LEU A 87 4.01 -22.35 -5.60
C LEU A 87 4.21 -21.89 -7.05
N GLY A 88 4.69 -22.75 -7.94
CA GLY A 88 4.93 -22.42 -9.35
C GLY A 88 6.12 -21.45 -9.55
N ALA A 89 6.12 -20.78 -10.70
CA ALA A 89 7.15 -19.82 -11.13
C ALA A 89 6.76 -18.39 -10.70
N LEU A 90 7.16 -18.02 -9.48
CA LEU A 90 6.88 -16.70 -8.85
C LEU A 90 8.15 -15.98 -8.38
N GLY A 91 9.32 -16.61 -8.55
CA GLY A 91 10.61 -16.07 -8.16
C GLY A 91 11.06 -14.91 -9.03
N LEU A 92 12.21 -14.36 -8.66
CA LEU A 92 12.82 -13.24 -9.40
C LEU A 92 13.30 -13.68 -10.79
N GLY A 93 13.47 -12.70 -11.68
CA GLY A 93 14.00 -12.90 -13.03
C GLY A 93 12.95 -13.02 -14.13
N MET A 94 13.44 -13.10 -15.37
CA MET A 94 12.65 -13.29 -16.59
C MET A 94 13.29 -14.41 -17.42
N PRO A 95 12.64 -15.58 -17.60
CA PRO A 95 11.35 -15.96 -17.01
C PRO A 95 11.42 -16.08 -15.47
N PRO A 96 10.28 -15.94 -14.75
CA PRO A 96 10.26 -16.06 -13.30
C PRO A 96 10.82 -17.40 -12.82
N ALA A 97 11.72 -17.37 -11.83
CA ALA A 97 12.28 -18.59 -11.25
C ALA A 97 11.20 -19.39 -10.48
N ARG A 98 11.35 -20.71 -10.41
CA ARG A 98 10.50 -21.55 -9.56
C ARG A 98 10.85 -21.33 -8.10
N ILE A 99 9.83 -21.31 -7.23
CA ILE A 99 10.03 -21.31 -5.77
C ILE A 99 10.10 -22.77 -5.29
N HIS A 100 11.13 -23.05 -4.50
CA HIS A 100 11.46 -24.33 -3.89
C HIS A 100 11.30 -24.24 -2.37
N GLY A 101 10.92 -25.36 -1.75
CA GLY A 101 10.88 -25.49 -0.30
C GLY A 101 12.13 -26.19 0.22
N VAL A 102 12.94 -25.49 1.01
CA VAL A 102 14.05 -26.10 1.78
C VAL A 102 13.55 -26.36 3.20
N ARG A 103 13.56 -27.63 3.61
CA ARG A 103 12.96 -28.07 4.88
C ARG A 103 14.01 -28.27 5.96
N GLU A 104 13.61 -27.95 7.18
CA GLU A 104 14.36 -28.22 8.40
C GLU A 104 13.38 -28.33 9.57
N GLY A 105 13.24 -29.53 10.14
CA GLY A 105 12.23 -29.83 11.15
C GLY A 105 10.79 -29.48 10.69
N ALA A 106 10.12 -28.60 11.44
CA ALA A 106 8.75 -28.16 11.14
C ALA A 106 8.67 -26.97 10.17
N PHE A 107 9.81 -26.38 9.79
CA PHE A 107 9.87 -25.17 8.99
C PHE A 107 10.26 -25.48 7.56
N THR A 108 9.71 -24.68 6.64
CA THR A 108 10.09 -24.68 5.23
C THR A 108 10.43 -23.26 4.82
N ALA A 109 11.67 -23.05 4.40
CA ALA A 109 12.11 -21.83 3.75
C ALA A 109 11.72 -21.87 2.28
N LEU A 110 11.10 -20.79 1.81
CA LEU A 110 10.67 -20.64 0.42
C LEU A 110 11.74 -19.86 -0.34
N VAL A 111 12.44 -20.54 -1.24
CA VAL A 111 13.63 -20.00 -1.91
C VAL A 111 13.54 -20.15 -3.42
N SER A 112 14.15 -19.23 -4.16
CA SER A 112 14.35 -19.39 -5.61
C SER A 112 15.82 -19.20 -5.98
N PRO A 113 16.35 -19.91 -6.98
CA PRO A 113 17.72 -19.71 -7.43
C PRO A 113 17.88 -18.29 -7.99
N ILE A 114 19.06 -17.71 -7.81
CA ILE A 114 19.45 -16.44 -8.42
C ILE A 114 20.90 -16.49 -8.89
N SER A 115 21.27 -15.64 -9.84
CA SER A 115 22.61 -15.62 -10.42
C SER A 115 23.62 -14.78 -9.61
N THR A 116 23.15 -13.96 -8.67
CA THR A 116 23.96 -12.98 -7.95
C THR A 116 23.68 -12.99 -6.45
N HIS A 117 24.69 -12.65 -5.63
CA HIS A 117 24.54 -12.54 -4.18
C HIS A 117 23.83 -11.25 -3.72
N ARG A 118 23.50 -10.35 -4.65
CA ARG A 118 22.77 -9.11 -4.40
C ARG A 118 21.64 -8.96 -5.40
N VAL A 119 20.54 -8.41 -4.92
CA VAL A 119 19.34 -8.14 -5.73
C VAL A 119 19.05 -6.65 -5.67
N ASP A 120 19.11 -6.01 -6.83
CA ASP A 120 18.73 -4.61 -6.92
C ASP A 120 17.22 -4.45 -6.70
N PRO A 121 16.79 -3.41 -5.93
CA PRO A 121 15.39 -3.13 -5.64
C PRO A 121 14.68 -2.48 -6.83
N THR A 122 14.79 -3.09 -8.00
CA THR A 122 14.05 -2.66 -9.19
C THR A 122 12.56 -2.87 -8.98
N ARG A 123 11.73 -2.06 -9.63
CA ARG A 123 10.26 -2.22 -9.59
C ARG A 123 9.83 -3.64 -9.95
N ALA A 124 10.48 -4.26 -10.94
CA ALA A 124 10.19 -5.63 -11.36
C ALA A 124 10.46 -6.64 -10.22
N ASN A 125 11.61 -6.55 -9.57
CA ASN A 125 11.98 -7.46 -8.49
C ASN A 125 11.09 -7.28 -7.25
N LEU A 126 10.80 -6.04 -6.86
CA LEU A 126 9.91 -5.75 -5.73
C LEU A 126 8.49 -6.32 -5.97
N MET A 127 7.97 -6.15 -7.20
CA MET A 127 6.66 -6.69 -7.57
C MET A 127 6.66 -8.22 -7.61
N ALA A 128 7.74 -8.86 -8.06
CA ALA A 128 7.86 -10.32 -8.04
C ALA A 128 7.86 -10.87 -6.61
N HIS A 129 8.66 -10.27 -5.70
CA HIS A 129 8.67 -10.63 -4.27
C HIS A 129 7.31 -10.42 -3.61
N GLN A 130 6.64 -9.30 -3.91
CA GLN A 130 5.29 -9.02 -3.42
C GLN A 130 4.29 -10.08 -3.88
N ARG A 131 4.26 -10.40 -5.18
CA ARG A 131 3.37 -11.44 -5.74
C ARG A 131 3.61 -12.81 -5.13
N ALA A 132 4.86 -13.21 -4.97
CA ALA A 132 5.21 -14.46 -4.30
C ALA A 132 4.64 -14.49 -2.88
N SER A 133 4.89 -13.42 -2.12
CA SER A 133 4.41 -13.28 -0.74
C SER A 133 2.88 -13.34 -0.65
N GLU A 134 2.16 -12.65 -1.54
CA GLU A 134 0.70 -12.67 -1.60
C GLU A 134 0.14 -14.06 -1.87
N VAL A 135 0.73 -14.80 -2.82
CA VAL A 135 0.28 -16.16 -3.15
C VAL A 135 0.52 -17.10 -1.97
N ILE A 136 1.72 -17.03 -1.35
CA ILE A 136 2.06 -17.87 -0.19
C ILE A 136 1.12 -17.58 0.98
N LEU A 137 0.83 -16.31 1.22
CA LEU A 137 -0.02 -15.88 2.32
C LEU A 137 -1.46 -16.39 2.17
N ARG A 138 -1.95 -16.75 0.97
CA ARG A 138 -3.33 -17.27 0.82
C ARG A 138 -3.54 -18.55 1.63
N ASP A 139 -2.58 -19.46 1.55
CA ASP A 139 -2.72 -20.81 2.09
C ASP A 139 -1.85 -21.07 3.33
N HIS A 140 -0.93 -20.16 3.66
CA HIS A 140 0.03 -20.35 4.75
C HIS A 140 0.19 -19.13 5.66
N THR A 141 0.50 -19.41 6.92
CA THR A 141 1.11 -18.43 7.84
C THR A 141 2.55 -18.20 7.40
N LEU A 142 2.81 -16.99 6.89
CA LEU A 142 4.10 -16.59 6.34
C LEU A 142 4.83 -15.68 7.32
N LEU A 143 6.05 -16.07 7.68
CA LEU A 143 7.03 -15.15 8.26
C LEU A 143 7.73 -14.42 7.10
N PRO A 144 7.42 -13.13 6.87
CA PRO A 144 8.12 -12.37 5.86
C PRO A 144 9.60 -12.20 6.21
N VAL A 145 10.43 -12.11 5.18
CA VAL A 145 11.83 -11.67 5.30
C VAL A 145 12.04 -10.36 4.54
N ALA A 146 13.10 -9.64 4.88
CA ALA A 146 13.46 -8.42 4.16
C ALA A 146 13.74 -8.74 2.67
N PHE A 147 13.31 -7.84 1.78
CA PHE A 147 13.68 -7.94 0.37
C PHE A 147 15.20 -7.96 0.22
N GLY A 148 15.71 -8.82 -0.67
CA GLY A 148 17.15 -8.93 -0.92
C GLY A 148 17.87 -9.92 0.01
N THR A 149 17.13 -10.68 0.82
CA THR A 149 17.70 -11.74 1.65
C THR A 149 18.20 -12.89 0.77
N VAL A 150 19.52 -12.99 0.57
CA VAL A 150 20.17 -14.01 -0.26
C VAL A 150 21.11 -14.87 0.59
N LEU A 151 21.06 -16.19 0.39
CA LEU A 151 21.94 -17.15 1.04
C LEU A 151 22.79 -17.89 0.01
N SER A 152 24.05 -18.16 0.30
CA SER A 152 25.00 -18.68 -0.69
C SER A 152 24.79 -20.15 -1.03
N SER A 153 24.07 -20.91 -0.20
CA SER A 153 23.83 -22.33 -0.45
C SER A 153 22.60 -22.86 0.27
N ARG A 154 22.09 -24.01 -0.19
CA ARG A 154 21.00 -24.74 0.48
C ARG A 154 21.36 -25.14 1.92
N ALA A 155 22.63 -25.49 2.17
CA ALA A 155 23.12 -25.80 3.50
C ALA A 155 23.04 -24.59 4.45
N GLN A 156 23.32 -23.37 3.96
CA GLN A 156 23.13 -22.15 4.74
C GLN A 156 21.65 -21.87 5.04
N VAL A 157 20.74 -22.17 4.11
CA VAL A 157 19.29 -22.06 4.36
C VAL A 157 18.85 -23.01 5.47
N GLN A 158 19.28 -24.27 5.44
CA GLN A 158 19.00 -25.23 6.52
C GLN A 158 19.61 -24.77 7.84
N GLN A 159 20.86 -24.31 7.81
CA GLN A 159 21.53 -23.81 9.01
C GLN A 159 20.79 -22.62 9.64
N LEU A 160 20.31 -21.68 8.82
CA LEU A 160 19.50 -20.56 9.26
C LEU A 160 18.23 -21.03 9.99
N LEU A 161 17.51 -22.00 9.41
CA LEU A 161 16.30 -22.56 10.02
C LEU A 161 16.60 -23.29 11.34
N ARG A 162 17.73 -24.01 11.41
CA ARG A 162 18.16 -24.70 12.64
C ARG A 162 18.49 -23.72 13.76
N THR A 163 19.31 -22.70 13.48
CA THR A 163 19.79 -21.76 14.50
C THR A 163 18.68 -20.82 14.98
N THR A 164 17.73 -20.47 14.10
CA THR A 164 16.60 -19.58 14.45
C THR A 164 15.34 -20.32 14.88
N LYS A 165 15.39 -21.66 15.05
CA LYS A 165 14.23 -22.51 15.33
C LYS A 165 13.33 -21.99 16.46
N ALA A 166 13.90 -21.57 17.58
CA ALA A 166 13.14 -21.06 18.72
C ALA A 166 12.39 -19.76 18.36
N VAL A 167 13.09 -18.80 17.76
CA VAL A 167 12.52 -17.52 17.32
C VAL A 167 11.45 -17.72 16.26
N LEU A 168 11.70 -18.58 15.26
CA LEU A 168 10.72 -18.94 14.23
C LEU A 168 9.47 -19.58 14.84
N THR A 169 9.64 -20.43 15.85
CA THR A 169 8.51 -21.07 16.55
C THR A 169 7.62 -20.01 17.18
N THR A 170 8.19 -19.12 17.99
CA THR A 170 7.43 -18.07 18.66
C THR A 170 6.76 -17.13 17.66
N ALA A 171 7.50 -16.64 16.67
CA ALA A 171 6.98 -15.69 15.67
C ALA A 171 5.84 -16.30 14.84
N LEU A 172 6.03 -17.49 14.27
CA LEU A 172 4.98 -18.14 13.45
C LEU A 172 3.76 -18.55 14.28
N SER A 173 3.91 -18.88 15.58
CA SER A 173 2.75 -19.08 16.46
C SER A 173 1.97 -17.79 16.68
N ALA A 174 2.66 -16.67 16.94
CA ALA A 174 2.01 -15.37 17.12
C ALA A 174 1.25 -14.92 15.87
N LEU A 175 1.79 -15.20 14.68
CA LEU A 175 1.18 -14.83 13.40
C LEU A 175 0.10 -15.79 12.91
N ASP A 176 -0.09 -16.93 13.57
CA ASP A 176 -0.96 -17.98 13.03
C ASP A 176 -2.40 -17.51 12.86
N GLY A 177 -2.96 -17.77 11.67
CA GLY A 177 -4.29 -17.33 11.27
C GLY A 177 -4.48 -15.82 11.12
N LYS A 178 -3.40 -15.02 11.17
CA LYS A 178 -3.45 -13.55 11.14
C LYS A 178 -2.80 -12.98 9.88
N VAL A 179 -3.19 -11.75 9.55
CA VAL A 179 -2.66 -10.96 8.44
C VAL A 179 -2.48 -9.51 8.90
N GLU A 180 -1.61 -8.77 8.20
CA GLU A 180 -1.41 -7.36 8.44
C GLU A 180 -2.30 -6.51 7.54
N LEU A 181 -2.97 -5.53 8.14
CA LEU A 181 -3.75 -4.50 7.47
C LEU A 181 -3.16 -3.13 7.79
N GLY A 182 -2.95 -2.30 6.77
CA GLY A 182 -2.47 -0.93 6.91
C GLY A 182 -3.62 0.06 6.85
N VAL A 183 -3.69 0.96 7.83
CA VAL A 183 -4.57 2.13 7.80
C VAL A 183 -3.71 3.39 7.82
N LYS A 184 -3.91 4.25 6.83
CA LYS A 184 -3.32 5.58 6.80
C LYS A 184 -4.43 6.62 6.75
N VAL A 185 -4.27 7.67 7.53
CA VAL A 185 -5.21 8.78 7.57
C VAL A 185 -4.47 10.06 7.24
N LEU A 186 -4.98 10.78 6.25
CA LEU A 186 -4.45 12.06 5.81
C LEU A 186 -5.52 13.14 6.04
N HIS A 187 -5.08 14.37 6.26
CA HIS A 187 -5.97 15.51 6.37
C HIS A 187 -5.64 16.63 5.38
N HIS A 188 -6.61 17.51 5.18
CA HIS A 188 -6.41 18.83 4.60
C HIS A 188 -6.56 19.84 5.73
N ARG A 189 -5.43 20.28 6.29
CA ARG A 189 -5.39 21.09 7.51
C ARG A 189 -6.26 22.35 7.41
N GLU A 190 -6.25 23.04 6.28
CA GLU A 190 -7.10 24.21 6.02
C GLU A 190 -8.60 23.91 6.06
N HIS A 191 -9.01 22.73 5.56
CA HIS A 191 -10.43 22.34 5.59
C HIS A 191 -10.88 22.07 7.02
N LEU A 192 -10.03 21.41 7.81
CA LEU A 192 -10.29 21.19 9.22
C LEU A 192 -10.33 22.51 10.00
N ALA A 193 -9.38 23.41 9.76
CA ALA A 193 -9.35 24.74 10.36
C ALA A 193 -10.64 25.53 10.07
N ARG A 194 -11.04 25.64 8.79
CA ARG A 194 -12.28 26.33 8.40
C ARG A 194 -13.52 25.70 9.04
N ARG A 195 -13.58 24.37 9.16
CA ARG A 195 -14.69 23.71 9.84
C ARG A 195 -14.70 24.04 11.34
N MET A 196 -13.55 24.01 11.99
CA MET A 196 -13.45 24.32 13.42
C MET A 196 -13.90 25.75 13.73
N GLU A 197 -13.60 26.72 12.89
CA GLU A 197 -14.09 28.11 13.03
C GLU A 197 -15.61 28.25 12.81
N LEU A 198 -16.23 27.31 12.09
CA LEU A 198 -17.68 27.24 11.93
C LEU A 198 -18.35 26.56 13.14
N GLU A 199 -17.73 25.53 13.70
CA GLU A 199 -18.22 24.78 14.86
C GLU A 199 -18.04 25.55 16.18
N ASP A 200 -16.92 26.27 16.33
CA ASP A 200 -16.58 27.04 17.53
C ASP A 200 -16.28 28.50 17.15
N LEU A 201 -17.22 29.39 17.47
CA LEU A 201 -17.07 30.84 17.25
C LEU A 201 -15.89 31.43 18.02
N GLY A 202 -15.49 30.80 19.13
CA GLY A 202 -14.32 31.18 19.90
C GLY A 202 -13.02 30.99 19.13
N LEU A 203 -12.99 30.12 18.13
CA LEU A 203 -11.82 29.90 17.27
C LEU A 203 -11.66 30.94 16.16
N ARG A 204 -12.70 31.71 15.84
CA ARG A 204 -12.61 32.79 14.85
C ARG A 204 -11.64 33.88 15.32
N ARG A 205 -11.09 34.61 14.36
CA ARG A 205 -10.25 35.78 14.64
C ARG A 205 -11.07 36.86 15.37
N ARG A 206 -10.54 37.38 16.47
CA ARG A 206 -11.12 38.53 17.18
C ARG A 206 -10.65 39.84 16.55
N VAL A 207 -11.42 40.91 16.72
CA VAL A 207 -11.15 42.24 16.13
C VAL A 207 -9.78 42.79 16.57
N ASP A 208 -9.47 42.67 17.86
CA ASP A 208 -8.24 43.20 18.46
C ASP A 208 -7.09 42.19 18.50
N GLU A 209 -7.26 41.01 17.90
CA GLU A 209 -6.25 39.94 17.93
C GLU A 209 -5.31 40.04 16.72
N MET A 210 -4.01 39.93 17.00
CA MET A 210 -2.99 39.84 15.97
C MET A 210 -3.16 38.56 15.14
N GLU A 211 -2.93 38.65 13.83
CA GLU A 211 -3.09 37.52 12.91
C GLU A 211 -2.24 36.31 13.33
N THR A 212 -1.00 36.54 13.74
CA THR A 212 -0.08 35.48 14.20
C THR A 212 -0.54 34.76 15.47
N GLU A 213 -1.22 35.46 16.39
CA GLU A 213 -1.78 34.89 17.61
C GLU A 213 -3.00 34.01 17.29
N HIS A 214 -3.88 34.51 16.41
CA HIS A 214 -5.02 33.76 15.90
C HIS A 214 -4.57 32.49 15.17
N GLU A 215 -3.61 32.59 14.24
CA GLU A 215 -3.07 31.45 13.50
C GLU A 215 -2.47 30.39 14.44
N ARG A 216 -1.71 30.81 15.46
CA ARG A 216 -1.13 29.89 16.45
C ARG A 216 -2.21 29.18 17.25
N ARG A 217 -3.25 29.90 17.67
CA ARG A 217 -4.38 29.35 18.44
C ARG A 217 -5.18 28.36 17.61
N LEU A 218 -5.50 28.72 16.36
CA LEU A 218 -6.19 27.84 15.42
C LEU A 218 -5.32 26.61 15.07
N TRP A 219 -4.00 26.81 14.91
CA TRP A 219 -3.06 25.71 14.71
C TRP A 219 -3.14 24.70 15.84
N HIS A 220 -3.06 25.16 17.10
CA HIS A 220 -3.09 24.25 18.25
C HIS A 220 -4.43 23.54 18.40
N ALA A 221 -5.54 24.26 18.15
CA ALA A 221 -6.87 23.66 18.18
C ALA A 221 -7.01 22.54 17.12
N VAL A 222 -6.54 22.78 15.89
CA VAL A 222 -6.54 21.79 14.81
C VAL A 222 -5.71 20.57 15.16
N GLU A 223 -4.51 20.75 15.70
CA GLU A 223 -3.65 19.63 16.12
C GLU A 223 -4.31 18.82 17.24
N LEU A 224 -4.87 19.49 18.26
CA LEU A 224 -5.57 18.82 19.36
C LEU A 224 -6.78 18.01 18.85
N ARG A 225 -7.61 18.62 17.99
CA ARG A 225 -8.78 17.94 17.41
C ARG A 225 -8.36 16.71 16.59
N ALA A 226 -7.35 16.86 15.73
CA ALA A 226 -6.82 15.77 14.94
C ALA A 226 -6.29 14.63 15.83
N ALA A 227 -5.55 14.95 16.89
CA ALA A 227 -5.03 13.96 17.83
C ALA A 227 -6.16 13.19 18.54
N LEU A 228 -7.19 13.90 19.03
CA LEU A 228 -8.36 13.29 19.68
C LEU A 228 -9.14 12.38 18.71
N ASP A 229 -9.37 12.83 17.49
CA ASP A 229 -10.09 12.05 16.47
C ASP A 229 -9.30 10.78 16.09
N MET A 230 -7.96 10.86 15.98
CA MET A 230 -7.11 9.68 15.72
C MET A 230 -7.09 8.71 16.91
N ALA A 231 -7.02 9.22 18.14
CA ALA A 231 -7.08 8.39 19.34
C ALA A 231 -8.41 7.62 19.44
N ALA A 232 -9.53 8.32 19.24
CA ALA A 232 -10.86 7.71 19.23
C ALA A 232 -11.01 6.65 18.12
N MET A 233 -10.44 6.92 16.94
CA MET A 233 -10.41 5.95 15.85
C MET A 233 -9.65 4.68 16.23
N LEU A 234 -8.43 4.82 16.76
CA LEU A 234 -7.59 3.69 17.18
C LEU A 234 -8.29 2.85 18.25
N GLU A 235 -8.88 3.48 19.26
CA GLU A 235 -9.64 2.78 20.30
C GLU A 235 -10.86 2.04 19.73
N SER A 236 -11.51 2.60 18.71
CA SER A 236 -12.64 1.94 18.06
C SER A 236 -12.25 0.72 17.19
N LEU A 237 -10.99 0.66 16.72
CA LEU A 237 -10.45 -0.43 15.90
C LEU A 237 -9.74 -1.51 16.73
N ARG A 238 -9.26 -1.14 17.92
CA ARG A 238 -8.52 -2.03 18.84
C ARG A 238 -9.23 -3.36 19.11
N PRO A 239 -10.56 -3.45 19.31
CA PRO A 239 -11.23 -4.73 19.57
C PRO A 239 -11.19 -5.72 18.39
N LEU A 240 -10.95 -5.23 17.17
CA LEU A 240 -10.92 -6.02 15.93
C LEU A 240 -9.49 -6.41 15.52
N ALA A 241 -8.48 -6.10 16.34
CA ALA A 241 -7.09 -6.37 16.05
C ALA A 241 -6.41 -7.06 17.24
N ALA A 242 -5.65 -8.11 16.96
CA ALA A 242 -4.84 -8.80 17.96
C ALA A 242 -3.66 -7.94 18.44
N ALA A 243 -3.15 -7.06 17.57
CA ALA A 243 -2.11 -6.09 17.90
C ALA A 243 -2.13 -4.91 16.92
N SER A 244 -1.56 -3.77 17.33
CA SER A 244 -1.30 -2.62 16.45
C SER A 244 0.14 -2.12 16.59
N ARG A 245 0.65 -1.51 15.52
CA ARG A 245 1.95 -0.84 15.46
C ARG A 245 1.78 0.50 14.76
N ILE A 246 2.02 1.57 15.50
CA ILE A 246 2.00 2.94 14.97
C ILE A 246 3.39 3.23 14.42
N HIS A 247 3.44 3.61 13.16
CA HIS A 247 4.65 4.08 12.48
C HIS A 247 4.64 5.61 12.43
N SER A 248 5.82 6.21 12.29
CA SER A 248 5.91 7.65 12.07
C SER A 248 5.11 8.06 10.83
N PRO A 249 4.26 9.10 10.92
CA PRO A 249 3.62 9.66 9.76
C PRO A 249 4.65 10.17 8.75
N VAL A 250 4.34 10.05 7.46
CA VAL A 250 5.22 10.47 6.36
C VAL A 250 4.65 11.72 5.71
N GLY A 251 5.41 12.80 5.75
CA GLY A 251 5.00 14.12 5.28
C GLY A 251 4.03 14.83 6.24
N GLU A 252 3.80 16.11 5.99
CA GLU A 252 3.05 17.00 6.90
C GLU A 252 1.55 16.72 6.99
N ARG A 253 1.01 15.96 6.03
CA ARG A 253 -0.44 15.77 5.88
C ARG A 253 -0.93 14.44 6.45
N MET A 254 -0.03 13.59 6.91
CA MET A 254 -0.38 12.28 7.43
C MET A 254 -0.57 12.38 8.94
N LEU A 255 -1.76 12.03 9.41
CA LEU A 255 -2.09 12.00 10.84
C LEU A 255 -1.86 10.61 11.43
N LEU A 256 -2.08 9.56 10.64
CA LEU A 256 -1.96 8.19 11.09
C LEU A 256 -1.30 7.31 10.05
N ASN A 257 -0.40 6.45 10.51
CA ASN A 257 0.22 5.37 9.74
C ASN A 257 0.31 4.15 10.65
N THR A 258 -0.68 3.27 10.61
CA THR A 258 -0.76 2.17 11.58
C THR A 258 -0.97 0.84 10.88
N ALA A 259 -0.16 -0.13 11.27
CA ALA A 259 -0.35 -1.53 10.91
C ALA A 259 -1.16 -2.22 12.02
N PHE A 260 -2.10 -3.06 11.62
CA PHE A 260 -2.93 -3.87 12.49
C PHE A 260 -2.74 -5.34 12.16
N LEU A 261 -2.54 -6.17 13.17
CA LEU A 261 -2.50 -7.62 13.04
C LEU A 261 -3.91 -8.13 13.34
N VAL A 262 -4.58 -8.65 12.31
CA VAL A 262 -6.00 -9.03 12.36
C VAL A 262 -6.15 -10.50 12.01
N THR A 263 -7.03 -11.22 12.69
CA THR A 263 -7.32 -12.61 12.30
C THR A 263 -8.01 -12.63 10.94
N ARG A 264 -7.75 -13.64 10.11
CA ARG A 264 -8.33 -13.73 8.76
C ARG A 264 -9.86 -13.68 8.76
N ALA A 265 -10.48 -14.23 9.81
CA ALA A 265 -11.93 -14.22 9.98
C ALA A 265 -12.49 -12.81 10.28
N GLU A 266 -11.71 -11.94 10.93
CA GLU A 266 -12.13 -10.60 11.32
C GLU A 266 -11.83 -9.53 10.26
N VAL A 267 -11.06 -9.84 9.21
CA VAL A 267 -10.72 -8.90 8.13
C VAL A 267 -11.96 -8.19 7.55
N PRO A 268 -13.09 -8.89 7.22
CA PRO A 268 -14.26 -8.21 6.69
C PRO A 268 -14.90 -7.23 7.69
N ALA A 269 -14.93 -7.58 8.98
CA ALA A 269 -15.47 -6.73 10.04
C ALA A 269 -14.59 -5.49 10.26
N PHE A 270 -13.27 -5.69 10.26
CA PHE A 270 -12.29 -4.60 10.35
C PHE A 270 -12.44 -3.62 9.18
N GLU A 271 -12.49 -4.13 7.95
CA GLU A 271 -12.65 -3.31 6.75
C GLU A 271 -13.99 -2.55 6.75
N ALA A 272 -15.08 -3.19 7.17
CA ALA A 272 -16.39 -2.52 7.31
C ALA A 272 -16.36 -1.39 8.35
N LYS A 273 -15.65 -1.58 9.48
CA LYS A 273 -15.47 -0.55 10.49
C LYS A 273 -14.68 0.65 9.95
N VAL A 274 -13.57 0.40 9.26
CA VAL A 274 -12.77 1.45 8.60
C VAL A 274 -13.61 2.21 7.56
N ARG A 275 -14.38 1.50 6.72
CA ARG A 275 -15.31 2.14 5.77
C ARG A 275 -16.35 3.02 6.45
N THR A 276 -16.90 2.57 7.58
CA THR A 276 -17.88 3.35 8.35
C THR A 276 -17.25 4.63 8.90
N LEU A 277 -16.02 4.54 9.42
CA LEU A 277 -15.27 5.71 9.90
C LEU A 277 -14.97 6.68 8.76
N ALA A 278 -14.55 6.17 7.60
CA ALA A 278 -14.29 6.98 6.41
C ALA A 278 -15.56 7.67 5.88
N ALA A 279 -16.70 6.99 5.86
CA ALA A 279 -17.96 7.55 5.38
C ALA A 279 -18.52 8.66 6.30
N ARG A 280 -18.19 8.64 7.60
CA ARG A 280 -18.60 9.66 8.57
C ARG A 280 -17.73 10.90 8.56
N SER A 281 -16.61 10.87 7.83
CA SER A 281 -15.61 11.93 7.84
C SER A 281 -15.35 12.42 6.41
N ASP A 282 -15.77 13.64 6.15
CA ASP A 282 -15.35 14.46 5.01
C ASP A 282 -14.09 15.31 5.30
N LEU A 283 -13.56 15.23 6.53
CA LEU A 283 -12.35 15.94 6.97
C LEU A 283 -11.06 15.18 6.66
N TYR A 284 -11.15 13.84 6.68
CA TYR A 284 -10.02 12.95 6.55
C TYR A 284 -10.12 12.05 5.32
N SER A 285 -8.97 11.82 4.69
CA SER A 285 -8.81 10.84 3.62
C SER A 285 -8.18 9.57 4.18
N PHE A 286 -8.89 8.46 4.01
CA PHE A 286 -8.45 7.14 4.48
C PHE A 286 -7.82 6.35 3.33
N ARG A 287 -6.71 5.68 3.63
CA ARG A 287 -6.13 4.66 2.76
C ARG A 287 -6.00 3.36 3.53
N PHE A 288 -6.66 2.34 3.01
CA PHE A 288 -6.62 0.98 3.53
C PHE A 288 -5.79 0.10 2.59
N THR A 289 -4.84 -0.66 3.11
CA THR A 289 -4.00 -1.57 2.33
C THR A 289 -3.91 -2.95 2.99
N GLY A 290 -3.79 -3.99 2.17
CA GLY A 290 -3.65 -5.38 2.64
C GLY A 290 -4.70 -6.29 2.00
N PRO A 291 -4.75 -7.57 2.41
CA PRO A 291 -3.95 -8.20 3.46
C PRO A 291 -2.49 -8.44 3.05
N TRP A 292 -1.55 -8.11 3.94
CA TRP A 292 -0.12 -8.30 3.76
C TRP A 292 0.43 -9.37 4.71
N PRO A 293 1.59 -9.97 4.40
CA PRO A 293 2.40 -10.64 5.41
C PRO A 293 2.75 -9.65 6.53
N ALA A 294 2.94 -10.15 7.75
CA ALA A 294 3.06 -9.32 8.94
C ALA A 294 4.45 -8.68 9.12
N TYR A 295 4.90 -7.88 8.16
CA TYR A 295 6.20 -7.20 8.17
C TYR A 295 6.39 -6.32 9.41
N SER A 296 5.35 -5.63 9.87
CA SER A 296 5.41 -4.72 11.01
C SER A 296 5.46 -5.44 12.37
N PHE A 297 5.22 -6.75 12.40
CA PHE A 297 5.08 -7.55 13.63
C PHE A 297 6.17 -8.60 13.78
N VAL A 298 7.22 -8.52 12.96
CA VAL A 298 8.32 -9.48 12.92
C VAL A 298 9.63 -8.72 13.08
N ASP A 299 10.39 -9.06 14.12
CA ASP A 299 11.78 -8.61 14.30
C ASP A 299 12.70 -9.82 14.30
N VAL A 300 12.74 -10.54 13.18
CA VAL A 300 13.67 -11.65 12.97
C VAL A 300 14.83 -11.13 12.14
N ARG A 301 15.90 -10.75 12.83
CA ARG A 301 17.18 -10.46 12.19
C ARG A 301 17.85 -11.79 11.85
N PHE A 302 17.68 -12.22 10.60
CA PHE A 302 18.51 -13.29 10.05
C PHE A 302 19.93 -12.73 9.99
N GLY A 303 20.80 -13.15 10.93
CA GLY A 303 22.18 -12.70 11.09
C GLY A 303 23.06 -13.09 9.91
N LEU A 304 22.76 -12.55 8.74
CA LEU A 304 23.53 -12.69 7.52
C LEU A 304 24.70 -11.72 7.63
N ALA A 305 25.85 -12.23 8.07
CA ALA A 305 27.11 -11.52 7.94
C ALA A 305 27.41 -11.36 6.44
N GLY A 306 27.09 -10.20 5.88
CA GLY A 306 27.23 -9.95 4.44
C GLY A 306 26.68 -8.61 3.97
N ALA A 307 27.35 -7.52 4.36
CA ALA A 307 27.39 -6.21 3.69
C ALA A 307 26.08 -5.41 3.52
N ALA A 308 25.78 -4.55 4.50
CA ALA A 308 25.42 -3.14 4.25
C ALA A 308 25.58 -2.35 5.56
N SER A 309 26.80 -1.87 5.83
CA SER A 309 26.98 -0.70 6.69
C SER A 309 26.28 0.48 6.02
N ARG A 310 25.21 1.02 6.62
CA ARG A 310 24.75 2.37 6.28
C ARG A 310 25.78 3.36 6.83
N PRO A 311 26.29 4.33 6.04
CA PRO A 311 26.91 5.49 6.65
C PRO A 311 25.83 6.28 7.38
N ALA A 312 26.14 6.69 8.61
CA ALA A 312 25.38 7.71 9.31
C ALA A 312 25.50 9.02 8.51
N GLY A 313 24.36 9.61 8.20
CA GLY A 313 24.21 11.00 7.74
C GLY A 313 23.07 11.60 8.50
#